data_AF-A0A535J602-F1
#
_entry.id   AF-A0A535J602-F1
#
_cell.length_a   1.000
_cell.length_b   1.000
_cell.length_c   1.000
_cell.angle_alpha   90.00
_cell.angle_beta   90.00
_cell.angle_gamma   90.00
#
_symmetry.space_group_name_H-M   'P 1'
#
loop_
_entity.id
_entity.type
_entity.pdbx_description
1 polymer ?
#
loop_
_entity_poly.entity_id
_entity_poly.type
_entity_poly.pdbx_seq_one_letter_code
_entity_poly.pdbx_strand_id
1 'polypeptide(L)' 'MKIAITGGTGFVGGHLAVTLAQQGHDVVVIARGIDRRPWAADVLGTRGVRLLSAGLADGPALQRAFA' A
#
# COMPACT_ATOMS: atom_id res chain seq x y z
N MET A 1 -3.10 -12.22 -6.64
CA MET A 1 -1.61 -12.17 -6.70
C MET A 1 -1.08 -11.25 -5.61
N LYS A 2 0.18 -11.38 -5.15
CA LYS A 2 0.82 -10.40 -4.26
C LYS A 2 1.33 -9.20 -5.06
N ILE A 3 0.95 -7.98 -4.69
CA ILE A 3 1.29 -6.74 -5.42
C ILE A 3 1.80 -5.70 -4.42
N ALA A 4 2.97 -5.12 -4.70
CA ALA A 4 3.52 -4.02 -3.91
C ALA A 4 3.34 -2.67 -4.65
N ILE A 5 2.84 -1.66 -3.96
CA ILE A 5 2.55 -0.33 -4.52
C ILE A 5 3.27 0.74 -3.69
N THR A 6 4.26 1.38 -4.28
CA THR A 6 4.88 2.58 -3.69
C THR A 6 3.92 3.76 -3.78
N GLY A 7 3.82 4.56 -2.72
CA GLY A 7 2.90 5.70 -2.69
C GLY A 7 1.43 5.27 -2.65
N GLY A 8 1.15 4.04 -2.21
CA GLY A 8 -0.20 3.48 -2.13
C GLY A 8 -1.13 4.16 -1.11
N THR A 9 -0.63 5.07 -0.27
CA THR A 9 -1.46 5.93 0.59
C THR A 9 -1.81 7.28 -0.07
N GLY A 10 -1.26 7.55 -1.25
CA GLY A 10 -1.55 8.75 -2.04
C GLY A 10 -2.85 8.64 -2.85
N PHE A 11 -3.12 9.65 -3.67
CA PHE A 11 -4.35 9.73 -4.47
C PHE A 11 -4.45 8.57 -5.48
N VAL A 12 -3.59 8.56 -6.51
CA VAL A 12 -3.63 7.51 -7.56
C VAL A 12 -3.27 6.14 -7.00
N GLY A 13 -2.20 6.06 -6.21
CA GLY A 13 -1.73 4.80 -5.63
C GLY A 13 -2.76 4.14 -4.71
N GLY A 14 -3.50 4.94 -3.94
CA GLY A 14 -4.59 4.44 -3.11
C GLY A 14 -5.72 3.88 -3.95
N HIS A 15 -6.16 4.60 -5.00
CA HIS A 15 -7.28 4.13 -5.82
C HIS A 15 -6.93 2.81 -6.49
N LEU A 16 -5.69 2.70 -7.00
CA LEU A 16 -5.15 1.47 -7.53
C LEU A 16 -5.12 0.35 -6.48
N ALA A 17 -4.67 0.63 -5.25
CA ALA A 17 -4.60 -0.34 -4.17
C ALA A 17 -5.99 -0.91 -3.83
N VAL A 18 -6.98 -0.04 -3.69
CA VAL A 18 -8.37 -0.43 -3.39
C VAL A 18 -8.94 -1.28 -4.52
N THR A 19 -8.80 -0.86 -5.77
CA THR A 19 -9.32 -1.61 -6.93
C THR A 19 -8.68 -3.00 -7.04
N LEU A 20 -7.36 -3.12 -6.88
CA LEU A 20 -6.68 -4.41 -6.93
C LEU A 20 -7.08 -5.32 -5.76
N ALA A 21 -7.25 -4.76 -4.56
CA ALA A 21 -7.72 -5.54 -3.41
C ALA A 21 -9.15 -6.05 -3.62
N GLN A 22 -10.05 -5.23 -4.17
CA GLN A 22 -11.42 -5.62 -4.54
C GLN A 22 -11.47 -6.72 -5.61
N GLN A 23 -10.45 -6.79 -6.46
CA GLN A 23 -10.27 -7.87 -7.44
C GLN A 23 -9.68 -9.16 -6.83
N GLY A 24 -9.44 -9.19 -5.51
CA GLY A 24 -8.93 -10.37 -4.80
C GLY A 24 -7.40 -10.49 -4.77
N HIS A 25 -6.67 -9.40 -5.04
CA HIS A 25 -5.22 -9.37 -4.89
C HIS A 25 -4.80 -9.04 -3.44
N ASP A 26 -3.65 -9.57 -3.03
CA ASP A 26 -3.00 -9.20 -1.76
C ASP A 26 -2.10 -8.00 -2.03
N VAL A 27 -2.50 -6.82 -1.56
CA VAL A 27 -1.84 -5.55 -1.85
C VAL A 27 -1.04 -5.08 -0.64
N VAL A 28 0.23 -4.76 -0.87
CA VAL A 28 1.11 -4.09 0.09
C VAL A 28 1.34 -2.66 -0.37
N VAL A 29 0.83 -1.69 0.37
CA VAL A 29 1.16 -0.28 0.14
C VAL A 29 2.44 0.07 0.87
N ILE A 30 3.39 0.66 0.17
CA ILE A 30 4.69 1.07 0.70
C ILE A 30 4.70 2.60 0.80
N ALA A 31 4.84 3.10 2.02
CA ALA A 31 4.92 4.53 2.28
C ALA A 31 5.78 4.79 3.52
N ARG A 32 6.34 5.99 3.65
CA ARG A 32 7.06 6.40 4.87
C ARG A 32 6.11 6.69 6.04
N GLY A 33 4.85 6.91 5.74
CA GLY A 33 3.78 7.26 6.66
C GLY A 33 2.44 7.27 5.97
N ILE A 34 1.39 7.48 6.74
CA ILE A 34 0.02 7.56 6.25
C ILE A 34 -0.27 9.01 5.88
N ASP A 35 -0.88 9.22 4.71
CA ASP A 35 -1.33 10.55 4.33
C ASP A 35 -2.42 11.03 5.31
N ARG A 36 -2.45 12.33 5.62
CA ARG A 36 -3.39 12.88 6.60
C ARG A 36 -4.81 13.07 6.07
N ARG A 37 -5.00 12.91 4.76
CA ARG A 37 -6.32 13.00 4.13
C ARG A 37 -7.19 11.81 4.56
N PRO A 38 -8.50 12.02 4.82
CA PRO A 38 -9.40 10.95 5.28
C PRO A 38 -9.33 9.68 4.42
N TRP A 39 -9.20 9.86 3.11
CA TRP A 39 -9.03 8.79 2.12
C TRP A 39 -7.97 7.75 2.47
N ALA A 40 -6.84 8.16 3.05
CA ALA A 40 -5.77 7.21 3.34
C ALA A 40 -6.16 6.21 4.44
N ALA A 41 -7.05 6.61 5.35
CA ALA A 41 -7.64 5.68 6.32
C ALA A 41 -8.55 4.66 5.62
N ASP A 42 -9.33 5.09 4.62
CA ASP A 42 -10.20 4.20 3.84
C ASP A 42 -9.41 3.15 3.05
N VAL A 43 -8.28 3.55 2.46
CA VAL A 43 -7.36 2.62 1.77
C VAL A 43 -6.87 1.55 2.74
N LEU A 44 -6.44 1.93 3.94
CA LEU A 44 -5.92 1.00 4.94
C LEU A 44 -7.00 0.15 5.61
N GLY A 45 -8.26 0.63 5.61
CA GLY A 45 -9.42 -0.15 6.04
C GLY A 45 -9.90 -1.16 5.00
N THR A 46 -9.38 -1.10 3.76
CA THR A 46 -9.80 -2.00 2.69
C THR A 46 -9.21 -3.40 2.90
N ARG A 47 -10.09 -4.41 2.97
CA ARG A 47 -9.67 -5.81 3.06
C ARG A 47 -8.75 -6.18 1.90
N GLY A 48 -7.62 -6.82 2.20
CA GLY A 48 -6.61 -7.18 1.21
C GLY A 48 -5.52 -6.11 1.02
N VAL A 49 -5.62 -4.96 1.69
CA VAL A 49 -4.55 -3.95 1.74
C VAL A 49 -3.81 -4.02 3.07
N ARG A 50 -2.48 -4.01 3.03
CA ARG A 50 -1.62 -3.84 4.21
C ARG A 50 -0.55 -2.77 3.99
N LEU A 51 -0.16 -2.07 5.05
CA LEU A 51 0.90 -1.06 5.00
C LEU A 51 2.26 -1.67 5.37
N LEU A 52 3.27 -1.37 4.56
CA LEU A 52 4.68 -1.47 4.92
C LEU A 52 5.24 -0.06 5.06
N SER A 53 5.59 0.32 6.30
CA SER A 53 6.27 1.58 6.55
C SER A 53 7.75 1.46 6.16
N ALA A 54 8.14 2.07 5.03
CA ALA A 54 9.50 2.03 4.53
C ALA A 54 9.81 3.21 3.60
N GLY A 55 11.08 3.63 3.59
CA GLY A 55 11.62 4.54 2.58
C GLY A 55 12.13 3.76 1.36
N LEU A 56 12.10 4.37 0.18
CA LEU A 56 12.54 3.72 -1.06
C LEU A 56 14.06 3.45 -1.11
N ALA A 57 14.83 4.12 -0.26
CA ALA A 57 16.27 3.90 -0.12
C ALA A 57 16.62 2.70 0.77
N ASP A 58 15.65 2.14 1.51
CA ASP A 58 15.86 0.99 2.39
C ASP A 58 15.53 -0.31 1.65
N GLY A 59 16.48 -0.76 0.83
CA GLY A 59 16.35 -1.99 0.03
C GLY A 59 15.94 -3.23 0.85
N PRO A 60 16.61 -3.53 1.98
CA PRO A 60 16.21 -4.63 2.86
C PRO A 60 14.77 -4.49 3.37
N ALA A 61 14.31 -3.29 3.73
CA ALA A 61 12.91 -3.09 4.11
C ALA A 61 11.95 -3.35 2.96
N LEU A 62 12.26 -2.90 1.73
CA LEU A 62 11.40 -3.11 0.55
C LEU A 62 11.23 -4.60 0.20
N GLN A 63 12.24 -5.43 0.42
CA GLN A 63 12.14 -6.88 0.17
C GLN A 63 11.02 -7.53 0.99
N ARG A 64 10.71 -7.01 2.19
CA ARG A 64 9.61 -7.51 3.03
C ARG A 64 8.23 -7.33 2.39
N ALA A 65 8.08 -6.48 1.38
CA ALA A 65 6.83 -6.35 0.63
C ALA A 65 6.49 -7.61 -0.18
N PHE A 66 7.51 -8.41 -0.52
CA PHE A 66 7.37 -9.60 -1.38
C PHE A 66 7.47 -10.92 -0.60
N ALA A 67 7.79 -10.86 0.69
CA ALA A 67 7.77 -12.02 1.59
C ALA A 67 6.35 -12.61 1.74
#